data_AF-A0A9D9GLI7-F1
#
_entry.id   AF-A0A9D9GLI7-F1
#
_cell.length_a   1.000
_cell.length_b   1.000
_cell.length_c   1.000
_cell.angle_alpha   90.00
_cell.angle_beta   90.00
_cell.angle_gamma   90.00
#
_symmetry.space_group_name_H-M   'P 1'
#
loop_
_entity.id
_entity.type
_entity.pdbx_description
1 polymer ?
#
loop_
_entity_poly.entity_id
_entity_poly.type
_entity_poly.pdbx_seq_one_letter_code
_entity_poly.pdbx_strand_id
1 'polypeptide(L)'
;FILSYILYAEVLRENEYLSRTIEVQKGQKVIDTGLYGMVRHPMYLATVIMFLSMPLVLGSPISFVIMIGYFPVIAKRIRNEEMVLAAGLDGYKEYQMRVKYKVIPFIW
;
A
#
# COMPACT_ATOMS: atom_id res chain seq x y z
N PHE A 1 5.60 -14.51 -5.84
CA PHE A 1 5.53 -14.99 -4.44
C PHE A 1 6.74 -14.55 -3.62
N ILE A 2 7.98 -14.99 -3.90
CA ILE A 2 9.15 -14.57 -3.10
C ILE A 2 9.37 -13.04 -3.14
N LEU A 3 9.27 -12.43 -4.32
CA LEU A 3 9.39 -10.98 -4.48
C LEU A 3 8.43 -10.17 -3.59
N SER A 4 7.18 -10.62 -3.41
CA SER A 4 6.23 -9.90 -2.55
C SER A 4 6.61 -9.95 -1.09
N TYR A 5 7.20 -11.06 -0.61
CA TYR A 5 7.69 -11.16 0.76
C TYR A 5 8.92 -10.27 1.00
N ILE A 6 9.82 -10.17 0.02
CA ILE A 6 10.97 -9.26 0.09
C ILE A 6 10.48 -7.81 0.17
N LEU A 7 9.56 -7.41 -0.71
CA LEU A 7 8.97 -6.07 -0.68
C LEU A 7 8.24 -5.81 0.64
N TYR A 8 7.48 -6.79 1.15
CA TYR A 8 6.78 -6.66 2.43
C TYR A 8 7.75 -6.46 3.59
N ALA A 9 8.84 -7.21 3.62
CA ALA A 9 9.90 -7.08 4.64
C ALA A 9 10.58 -5.71 4.56
N GLU A 10 10.87 -5.21 3.35
CA GLU A 10 11.48 -3.90 3.16
C GLU A 10 10.55 -2.77 3.61
N VAL A 11 9.25 -2.87 3.32
CA VAL A 11 8.25 -1.91 3.79
C VAL A 11 8.18 -1.89 5.32
N LEU A 12 8.23 -3.07 5.97
CA LEU A 12 8.28 -3.15 7.43
C LEU A 12 9.58 -2.57 8.01
N ARG A 13 10.69 -2.69 7.28
CA ARG A 13 11.99 -2.13 7.67
C ARG A 13 11.99 -0.60 7.56
N GLU A 14 11.38 -0.05 6.51
CA GLU A 14 11.31 1.40 6.27
C GLU A 14 10.28 2.10 7.16
N ASN A 15 9.13 1.45 7.44
CA ASN A 15 8.02 2.08 8.16
C ASN A 15 7.75 1.47 9.53
N GLU A 16 8.23 2.14 10.57
CA GLU A 16 8.02 1.79 11.98
C GLU A 16 6.58 2.02 12.47
N TYR A 17 5.79 2.86 11.80
CA TYR A 17 4.41 3.20 12.17
C TYR A 17 3.37 2.30 11.49
N LEU A 18 3.80 1.19 10.92
CA LEU A 18 2.93 0.35 10.14
C LEU A 18 1.95 -0.41 11.05
N SER A 19 0.65 -0.13 10.88
CA SER A 19 -0.43 -0.73 11.67
C SER A 19 -1.48 -1.35 10.76
N ARG A 20 -2.16 -2.39 11.27
CA ARG A 20 -3.35 -2.96 10.60
C ARG A 20 -4.57 -2.07 10.77
N THR A 21 -4.59 -1.25 11.81
CA THR A 21 -5.65 -0.29 12.10
C THR A 21 -5.29 1.04 11.44
N ILE A 22 -6.28 1.70 10.82
CA ILE A 22 -6.09 3.03 10.24
C ILE A 22 -6.19 4.04 11.37
N GLU A 23 -5.05 4.49 11.88
CA GLU A 23 -4.94 5.46 12.96
C GLU A 23 -3.64 6.27 12.81
N VAL A 24 -3.64 7.48 13.38
CA VAL A 24 -2.42 8.27 13.52
C VAL A 24 -1.81 7.95 14.88
N GLN A 25 -0.59 7.42 14.88
CA GLN A 25 0.13 7.08 16.09
C GLN A 25 0.74 8.32 16.75
N LYS A 26 0.93 8.28 18.07
CA LYS A 26 1.53 9.38 18.81
C LYS A 26 2.99 9.56 18.40
N GLY A 27 3.35 10.77 17.95
CA GLY A 27 4.71 11.08 17.48
C GLY A 27 5.02 10.55 16.07
N GLN A 28 4.00 10.05 15.35
CA GLN A 28 4.15 9.59 13.98
C GLN A 28 4.69 10.69 13.08
N LYS A 29 5.67 10.32 12.25
CA LYS A 29 6.20 11.18 11.19
C LYS A 29 5.86 10.59 9.83
N VAL A 30 5.77 11.46 8.84
CA VAL A 30 5.65 11.02 7.45
C VAL A 30 6.96 10.40 7.00
N ILE A 31 6.88 9.17 6.50
CA ILE A 31 8.02 8.46 5.92
C ILE A 31 7.91 8.63 4.41
N ASP A 32 8.91 9.26 3.82
CA ASP A 32 8.98 9.63 2.41
C ASP A 32 10.25 9.12 1.71
N THR A 33 11.01 8.26 2.39
CA THR A 33 12.25 7.67 1.90
C THR A 33 11.99 6.33 1.24
N GLY A 34 12.95 5.85 0.43
CA GLY A 34 12.91 4.51 -0.13
C GLY A 34 11.68 4.24 -1.00
N LEU A 35 10.96 3.16 -0.69
CA LEU A 35 9.75 2.76 -1.42
C LEU A 35 8.62 3.79 -1.27
N TYR A 36 8.52 4.42 -0.10
CA TYR A 36 7.54 5.46 0.18
C TYR A 36 7.81 6.77 -0.59
N GLY A 37 9.03 6.97 -1.11
CA GLY A 37 9.33 8.07 -2.01
C GLY A 37 8.81 7.88 -3.44
N MET A 38 8.59 6.63 -3.85
CA MET A 38 8.10 6.29 -5.20
C MET A 38 6.58 6.15 -5.25
N VAL A 39 6.00 5.50 -4.24
CA VAL A 39 4.56 5.26 -4.13
C VAL A 39 4.11 5.48 -2.68
N ARG A 40 2.88 5.98 -2.48
CA ARG A 40 2.36 6.25 -1.13
C ARG A 40 2.08 4.99 -0.31
N HIS A 41 1.77 3.90 -1.00
CA HIS A 41 1.19 2.68 -0.43
C HIS A 41 1.95 1.42 -0.88
N PRO A 42 3.28 1.33 -0.63
CA PRO A 42 4.11 0.22 -1.12
C PRO A 42 3.72 -1.13 -0.50
N MET A 43 3.16 -1.14 0.72
CA MET A 43 2.60 -2.37 1.30
C MET A 43 1.49 -2.95 0.43
N TYR A 44 0.59 -2.10 -0.05
CA TYR A 44 -0.52 -2.54 -0.90
C TYR A 44 -0.04 -3.05 -2.25
N LEU A 45 1.08 -2.54 -2.76
CA LEU A 45 1.74 -3.09 -3.94
C LEU A 45 2.25 -4.51 -3.67
N ALA A 46 2.94 -4.70 -2.55
CA ALA A 46 3.44 -6.00 -2.13
C ALA A 46 2.28 -7.02 -1.96
N THR A 47 1.16 -6.62 -1.35
CA THR A 47 0.00 -7.51 -1.21
C THR A 47 -0.65 -7.82 -2.55
N VAL A 48 -0.80 -6.85 -3.46
CA VAL A 48 -1.31 -7.13 -4.82
C VAL A 48 -0.45 -8.17 -5.54
N ILE A 49 0.88 -8.05 -5.48
CA ILE A 49 1.80 -9.03 -6.09
C ILE A 49 1.67 -10.41 -5.40
N MET A 50 1.49 -10.42 -4.08
CA MET A 50 1.28 -11.65 -3.32
C MET A 50 -0.04 -12.34 -3.73
N PHE A 51 -1.16 -11.62 -3.77
CA PHE A 51 -2.46 -12.16 -4.16
C PHE A 51 -2.51 -12.54 -5.64
N LEU A 52 -1.82 -11.83 -6.53
CA LEU A 52 -1.70 -12.20 -7.95
C LEU A 52 -0.96 -13.53 -8.16
N SER A 53 -0.09 -13.93 -7.22
CA SER A 53 0.58 -15.21 -7.34
C SER A 53 -0.33 -16.41 -7.10
N MET A 54 -1.42 -16.26 -6.34
CA MET A 54 -2.42 -17.33 -6.11
C MET A 54 -3.06 -17.85 -7.41
N PRO A 55 -3.69 -17.00 -8.24
CA PRO A 55 -4.32 -17.48 -9.47
C PRO A 55 -3.33 -18.02 -10.50
N LEU A 56 -2.09 -17.49 -10.51
CA LEU A 56 -1.01 -18.01 -11.35
C LEU A 56 -0.56 -19.42 -10.93
N VAL A 57 -0.45 -19.68 -9.63
CA VAL A 57 -0.06 -21.01 -9.10
C VAL A 57 -1.20 -22.02 -9.26
N LEU A 58 -2.44 -21.60 -9.04
CA LEU A 58 -3.61 -22.48 -9.15
C LEU A 58 -4.05 -22.73 -10.59
N GLY A 59 -3.63 -21.89 -11.56
CA GLY A 59 -4.04 -21.97 -12.96
C GLY A 59 -5.55 -21.83 -13.18
N SER A 60 -6.26 -21.21 -12.23
CA SER A 60 -7.73 -21.21 -12.20
C SER A 60 -8.31 -19.86 -12.64
N PRO A 61 -9.11 -19.80 -13.71
CA PRO A 61 -9.81 -18.57 -14.11
C PRO A 61 -10.72 -18.01 -13.00
N ILE A 62 -11.32 -18.88 -12.18
CA ILE A 62 -12.17 -18.47 -11.06
C ILE A 62 -11.37 -17.64 -10.03
N SER A 63 -10.14 -18.06 -9.74
CA SER A 63 -9.27 -17.34 -8.81
C SER A 63 -8.86 -15.96 -9.33
N PHE A 64 -8.76 -15.76 -10.65
CA PHE A 64 -8.59 -14.43 -11.25
C PHE A 64 -9.81 -13.54 -11.03
N VAL A 65 -11.02 -14.07 -11.17
CA VAL A 65 -12.26 -13.29 -10.91
C VAL A 65 -12.33 -12.84 -9.46
N ILE A 66 -12.00 -13.73 -8.51
CA ILE A 66 -11.92 -13.39 -7.08
C ILE A 66 -10.86 -12.29 -6.84
N MET A 67 -9.70 -12.40 -7.49
CA MET A 67 -8.64 -11.39 -7.40
C MET A 67 -9.12 -10.02 -7.92
N ILE A 68 -9.92 -9.96 -8.99
CA ILE A 68 -10.46 -8.68 -9.47
C ILE A 68 -11.31 -7.99 -8.39
N GLY A 69 -12.07 -8.76 -7.60
CA GLY A 69 -12.84 -8.27 -6.45
C GLY A 69 -12.00 -7.66 -5.32
N TYR A 70 -10.70 -7.96 -5.26
CA TYR A 70 -9.77 -7.40 -4.27
C TYR A 70 -9.47 -5.92 -4.51
N PHE A 71 -9.36 -5.48 -5.77
CA PHE A 71 -9.03 -4.09 -6.12
C PHE A 71 -9.98 -3.04 -5.54
N PRO A 72 -11.33 -3.16 -5.65
CA PRO A 72 -12.23 -2.15 -5.07
C PRO A 72 -12.15 -2.09 -3.54
N VAL A 73 -11.91 -3.22 -2.87
CA VAL A 73 -11.73 -3.26 -1.40
C VAL A 73 -10.49 -2.47 -0.99
N ILE A 74 -9.36 -2.71 -1.65
CA ILE A 74 -8.11 -2.00 -1.37
C ILE A 74 -8.21 -0.53 -1.75
N ALA A 75 -8.85 -0.19 -2.87
CA ALA A 75 -9.06 1.19 -3.27
C ALA A 75 -9.88 1.97 -2.23
N LYS A 76 -10.96 1.37 -1.70
CA LYS A 76 -11.75 1.97 -0.61
C LYS A 76 -10.92 2.15 0.66
N ARG A 77 -10.13 1.15 1.01
CA ARG A 77 -9.27 1.17 2.20
C ARG A 77 -8.21 2.27 2.12
N ILE A 78 -7.50 2.37 1.00
CA ILE A 78 -6.48 3.41 0.74
C ILE A 78 -7.11 4.80 0.82
N ARG A 79 -8.30 5.01 0.26
CA ARG A 79 -8.99 6.30 0.36
C ARG A 79 -9.29 6.67 1.81
N ASN A 80 -9.79 5.73 2.60
CA ASN A 80 -10.05 5.96 4.01
C ASN A 80 -8.76 6.27 4.79
N GLU A 81 -7.69 5.55 4.50
CA GLU A 81 -6.38 5.78 5.10
C GLU A 81 -5.81 7.16 4.74
N GLU A 82 -5.84 7.54 3.47
CA GLU A 82 -5.41 8.88 3.02
C GLU A 82 -6.24 9.99 3.68
N MET A 83 -7.54 9.78 3.90
CA MET A 83 -8.39 10.75 4.60
C MET A 83 -7.99 10.91 6.07
N VAL A 84 -7.75 9.81 6.78
CA VAL A 84 -7.34 9.83 8.19
C VAL A 84 -5.96 10.45 8.35
N LEU A 85 -5.00 10.06 7.50
CA LEU A 85 -3.65 10.60 7.52
C LEU A 85 -3.63 12.09 7.13
N ALA A 86 -4.38 12.51 6.11
CA ALA A 86 -4.44 13.94 5.73
C ALA A 86 -5.14 14.81 6.78
N ALA A 87 -5.98 14.23 7.64
CA ALA A 87 -6.66 14.94 8.72
C ALA A 87 -5.84 15.03 10.01
N GLY A 88 -5.02 14.02 10.31
CA GLY A 88 -4.34 13.90 11.60
C GLY A 88 -2.81 13.85 11.57
N LEU A 89 -2.18 13.67 10.41
CA LEU A 89 -0.72 13.59 10.28
C LEU A 89 -0.16 14.85 9.60
N ASP A 90 0.58 15.63 10.38
CA ASP A 90 1.27 16.83 9.89
C ASP A 90 2.28 16.47 8.79
N GLY A 91 2.31 17.25 7.71
CA GLY A 91 3.19 17.01 6.56
C GLY A 91 2.65 16.01 5.53
N TYR A 92 1.53 15.32 5.80
CA TYR A 92 1.03 14.28 4.90
C TYR A 92 0.46 14.87 3.60
N LYS A 93 -0.15 16.06 3.64
CA LYS A 93 -0.67 16.73 2.43
C LYS A 93 0.47 17.13 1.50
N GLU A 94 1.57 17.64 2.04
CA GLU A 94 2.79 17.98 1.32
C GLU A 94 3.41 16.74 0.68
N TYR A 95 3.43 15.64 1.43
CA TYR A 95 3.84 14.34 0.92
C TYR A 95 2.96 13.85 -0.24
N GLN A 96 1.63 14.00 -0.16
CA GLN A 96 0.72 13.64 -1.25
C GLN A 96 0.97 14.46 -2.53
N MET A 97 1.38 15.72 -2.40
CA MET A 97 1.72 16.56 -3.55
C MET A 97 3.02 16.12 -4.24
N ARG A 98 4.02 15.68 -3.45
CA ARG A 98 5.31 15.21 -3.96
C ARG A 98 5.22 13.80 -4.55
N VAL A 99 4.62 12.86 -3.82
CA VAL A 99 4.48 11.46 -4.24
C VAL A 99 3.08 11.25 -4.81
N LYS A 100 2.97 11.31 -6.15
CA LYS A 100 1.69 11.30 -6.86
C LYS A 100 1.04 9.92 -6.93
N TYR A 101 1.85 8.87 -7.04
CA TYR A 101 1.38 7.50 -7.24
C TYR A 101 0.91 6.87 -5.93
N LYS A 102 -0.25 6.21 -5.96
CA LYS A 102 -0.78 5.50 -4.79
C LYS A 102 -0.06 4.18 -4.58
N VAL A 103 -0.26 3.23 -5.48
CA VAL A 103 0.18 1.83 -5.31
C VAL A 103 1.13 1.40 -6.42
N ILE A 104 0.79 1.68 -7.67
CA ILE A 104 1.57 1.26 -8.83
C ILE A 104 2.10 2.54 -9.50
N PRO A 105 3.42 2.64 -9.76
CA PRO A 105 3.95 3.74 -10.55
C PRO A 105 3.22 3.83 -11.89
N PHE A 106 2.98 5.06 -12.38
CA PHE A 106 2.23 5.34 -13.61
C PHE A 106 0.72 5.08 -13.57
N ILE A 107 0.17 4.59 -12.45
CA ILE A 107 -1.28 4.48 -12.22
C ILE A 107 -1.67 5.46 -11.11
N TRP A 108 -2.62 6.34 -11.39
CA TRP A 108 -3.03 7.46 -10.52
C TRP A 108 -4.02 7.04 -9.41
#